data_AF-D8PLB4-F1
#
_entry.id   AF-D8PLB4-F1
#
_cell.length_a   1.000
_cell.length_b   1.000
_cell.length_c   1.000
_cell.angle_alpha   90.00
_cell.angle_beta   90.00
_cell.angle_gamma   90.00
#
_symmetry.space_group_name_H-M   'P 1'
#
loop_
_entity.id
_entity.type
_entity.pdbx_description
1 polymer ?
#
loop_
_entity_poly.entity_id
_entity_poly.type
_entity_poly.pdbx_seq_one_letter_code
_entity_poly.pdbx_strand_id
1 'polypeptide(L)'
;MDNKMNGLHGPKHKRGDMDREFNRFAGTRLEDLQGEIPALCKDQHGCRYLQKKLEEGLPEHRDMIFRETFGHFADLMTDPFGNYLCQKLLEYSTDEQRNIICESVAQELVNISLNMHGTRAVQKMIDFLSTRRQTDGRYNNHQIHSIILALSMHVVVLIKDLNGNHVIQKCLNKLAPEDNQFIYNAVAANCVEVATHRHGCCVLQRCIDHASDHQRIQLVNEITYNALTLVQDPYGNYVVQYILDLNDNRFSDAVIRQFAGNVCALSVQKFSSNVIEKCIRVAEHNTRKMLIDELLNRTRLEKLLRDSYGNYCVQTALDYAEPAQRALLVEGIRPVLPLIRNTPYGKRIQNKLQREQNEGYGGYHSQPSIAVLNNAGGRHMSPNIRTNQLNDLYLSQAQAAQYPGAQFGGISPATAAAVGMPMSAIDPYVLQGGAAHNLSHSPSNGFSTFGTPSSYGSAGLTASFGADSYQRSAFGGYAM
;
A
#
# COMPACT_ATOMS: atom_id res chain seq x y z
N MET A 1 1.89 6.57 -75.99
CA MET A 1 2.68 7.22 -74.92
C MET A 1 2.16 6.71 -73.60
N ASP A 2 2.93 5.85 -72.96
CA ASP A 2 2.63 5.22 -71.69
C ASP A 2 2.71 6.23 -70.54
N ASN A 3 2.01 5.95 -69.44
CA ASN A 3 2.46 6.42 -68.13
C ASN A 3 2.11 5.38 -67.06
N LYS A 4 3.14 4.71 -66.53
CA LYS A 4 2.99 3.62 -65.54
C LYS A 4 3.10 4.21 -64.13
N MET A 5 2.08 4.01 -63.29
CA MET A 5 2.25 4.14 -61.84
C MET A 5 2.65 2.79 -61.24
N ASN A 6 3.84 2.71 -60.66
CA ASN A 6 4.30 1.54 -59.92
C ASN A 6 3.64 1.52 -58.53
N GLY A 7 2.69 0.60 -58.31
CA GLY A 7 2.18 0.31 -56.98
C GLY A 7 3.20 -0.49 -56.16
N LEU A 8 3.71 0.09 -55.07
CA LEU A 8 4.66 -0.61 -54.19
C LEU A 8 3.98 -1.83 -53.53
N HIS A 9 4.65 -2.99 -53.59
CA HIS A 9 4.23 -4.17 -52.85
C HIS A 9 4.57 -4.03 -51.36
N GLY A 10 3.55 -3.86 -50.52
CA GLY A 10 3.68 -4.08 -49.08
C GLY A 10 3.90 -5.59 -48.77
N PRO A 11 4.71 -5.93 -47.76
CA PRO A 11 5.13 -7.32 -47.52
C PRO A 11 3.98 -8.21 -47.00
N LYS A 12 3.58 -9.19 -47.81
CA LYS A 12 2.46 -10.13 -47.50
C LYS A 12 2.83 -11.30 -46.56
N HIS A 13 4.03 -11.33 -45.98
CA HIS A 13 4.55 -12.53 -45.29
C HIS A 13 4.00 -12.77 -43.87
N LYS A 14 3.66 -11.71 -43.11
CA LYS A 14 3.43 -11.80 -41.65
C LYS A 14 2.43 -12.87 -41.14
N ARG A 15 1.49 -13.35 -41.96
CA ARG A 15 0.50 -14.36 -41.49
C ARG A 15 1.05 -15.78 -41.54
N GLY A 16 1.75 -16.14 -42.62
CA GLY A 16 2.32 -17.49 -42.78
C GLY A 16 3.47 -17.76 -41.82
N ASP A 17 4.26 -16.74 -41.48
CA ASP A 17 5.36 -16.89 -40.51
C ASP A 17 4.83 -17.08 -39.08
N MET A 18 3.80 -16.32 -38.66
CA MET A 18 3.16 -16.52 -37.34
C MET A 18 2.57 -17.95 -37.19
N ASP A 19 1.87 -18.46 -38.20
CA ASP A 19 1.32 -19.82 -38.17
C ASP A 19 2.42 -20.91 -38.12
N ARG A 20 3.63 -20.58 -38.60
CA ARG A 20 4.82 -21.43 -38.58
C ARG A 20 5.55 -21.37 -37.24
N GLU A 21 5.65 -20.20 -36.62
CA GLU A 21 6.17 -20.01 -35.26
C GLU A 21 5.26 -20.67 -34.21
N PHE A 22 3.94 -20.58 -34.39
CA PHE A 22 2.97 -21.23 -33.51
C PHE A 22 3.06 -22.77 -33.54
N ASN A 23 3.45 -23.34 -34.68
CA ASN A 23 3.68 -24.78 -34.88
C ASN A 23 5.16 -25.20 -34.81
N ARG A 24 6.09 -24.32 -34.40
CA ARG A 24 7.55 -24.58 -34.39
C ARG A 24 7.97 -25.86 -33.65
N PHE A 25 7.19 -26.25 -32.63
CA PHE A 25 7.44 -27.43 -31.79
C PHE A 25 6.38 -28.53 -31.96
N ALA A 26 5.61 -28.52 -33.06
CA ALA A 26 4.58 -29.51 -33.32
C ALA A 26 5.20 -30.88 -33.67
N GLY A 27 5.05 -31.86 -32.77
CA GLY A 27 5.62 -33.21 -32.91
C GLY A 27 7.07 -33.34 -32.41
N THR A 28 7.73 -32.24 -32.04
CA THR A 28 9.07 -32.25 -31.43
C THR A 28 9.00 -32.87 -30.03
N ARG A 29 9.90 -33.82 -29.73
CA ARG A 29 10.04 -34.40 -28.39
C ARG A 29 10.91 -33.49 -27.53
N LEU A 30 10.76 -33.58 -26.21
CA LEU A 30 11.62 -32.80 -25.32
C LEU A 30 13.06 -33.33 -25.34
N GLU A 31 13.19 -34.66 -25.45
CA GLU A 31 14.48 -35.36 -25.57
C GLU A 31 15.30 -34.92 -26.79
N ASP A 32 14.65 -34.46 -27.87
CA ASP A 32 15.31 -33.96 -29.08
C ASP A 32 15.92 -32.55 -28.89
N LEU A 33 15.61 -31.88 -27.77
CA LEU A 33 16.00 -30.49 -27.44
C LEU A 33 17.00 -30.41 -26.28
N GLN A 34 17.55 -31.54 -25.85
CA GLN A 34 18.51 -31.61 -24.74
C GLN A 34 19.77 -30.77 -25.04
N GLY A 35 20.12 -29.85 -24.14
CA GLY A 35 21.18 -28.85 -24.33
C GLY A 35 20.72 -27.52 -24.93
N GLU A 36 19.55 -27.46 -25.55
CA GLU A 36 18.95 -26.21 -26.05
C GLU A 36 17.94 -25.58 -25.06
N ILE A 37 17.55 -26.32 -24.01
CA ILE A 37 16.52 -25.90 -23.05
C ILE A 37 16.80 -24.50 -22.46
N PRO A 38 18.03 -24.12 -22.03
CA PRO A 38 18.29 -22.80 -21.45
C PRO A 38 18.03 -21.64 -22.43
N ALA A 39 18.27 -21.84 -23.73
CA ALA A 39 17.96 -20.85 -24.76
C ALA A 39 16.45 -20.77 -25.01
N LEU A 40 15.78 -21.92 -25.07
CA LEU A 40 14.32 -22.00 -25.23
C LEU A 40 13.56 -21.32 -24.09
N CYS A 41 14.12 -21.25 -22.88
CA CYS A 41 13.50 -20.57 -21.74
C CYS A 41 13.31 -19.06 -21.95
N LYS A 42 14.15 -18.42 -22.77
CA LYS A 42 14.08 -16.99 -23.11
C LYS A 42 13.43 -16.71 -24.47
N ASP A 43 12.97 -17.77 -25.16
CA ASP A 43 12.15 -17.70 -26.38
C ASP A 43 10.66 -17.76 -26.01
N GLN A 44 9.81 -16.91 -26.59
CA GLN A 44 8.38 -16.85 -26.28
C GLN A 44 7.65 -18.18 -26.55
N HIS A 45 8.01 -18.88 -27.63
CA HIS A 45 7.39 -20.12 -28.06
C HIS A 45 8.05 -21.32 -27.39
N GLY A 46 9.39 -21.31 -27.26
CA GLY A 46 10.17 -22.30 -26.53
C GLY A 46 9.73 -22.38 -25.06
N CYS A 47 9.66 -21.25 -24.37
CA CYS A 47 9.21 -21.20 -22.98
C CYS A 47 7.77 -21.71 -22.84
N ARG A 48 6.88 -21.40 -23.78
CA ARG A 48 5.49 -21.91 -23.75
C ARG A 48 5.40 -23.40 -24.08
N TYR A 49 6.30 -23.95 -24.88
CA TYR A 49 6.44 -25.40 -25.08
C TYR A 49 6.93 -26.10 -23.81
N LEU A 50 7.99 -25.57 -23.17
CA LEU A 50 8.52 -26.13 -21.92
C LEU A 50 7.50 -26.10 -20.78
N GLN A 51 6.71 -25.02 -20.67
CA GLN A 51 5.57 -24.96 -19.73
C GLN A 51 4.55 -26.08 -19.99
N LYS A 52 4.18 -26.35 -21.25
CA LYS A 52 3.29 -27.47 -21.59
C LYS A 52 3.89 -28.83 -21.21
N LYS A 53 5.21 -29.02 -21.36
CA LYS A 53 5.88 -30.28 -20.96
C LYS A 53 5.91 -30.52 -19.46
N LEU A 54 5.86 -29.46 -18.65
CA LEU A 54 5.60 -29.60 -17.21
C LEU A 54 4.12 -29.92 -16.94
N GLU A 55 3.19 -29.29 -17.67
CA GLU A 55 1.74 -29.54 -17.57
C GLU A 55 1.32 -30.95 -18.00
N GLU A 56 2.09 -31.62 -18.87
CA GLU A 56 1.93 -33.04 -19.23
C GLU A 56 2.24 -34.00 -18.04
N GLY A 57 2.87 -33.52 -16.97
CA GLY A 57 3.03 -34.24 -15.70
C GLY A 57 4.09 -35.36 -15.68
N LEU A 58 4.87 -35.51 -16.75
CA LEU A 58 5.90 -36.55 -16.90
C LEU A 58 7.14 -36.24 -16.01
N PRO A 59 7.50 -37.09 -15.03
CA PRO A 59 8.64 -36.84 -14.14
C PRO A 59 9.97 -36.68 -14.86
N GLU A 60 10.18 -37.44 -15.93
CA GLU A 60 11.40 -37.43 -16.74
C GLU A 60 11.57 -36.08 -17.46
N HIS A 61 10.47 -35.50 -17.94
CA HIS A 61 10.45 -34.18 -18.58
C HIS A 61 10.72 -33.06 -17.58
N ARG A 62 10.08 -33.12 -16.41
CA ARG A 62 10.37 -32.22 -15.28
C ARG A 62 11.86 -32.28 -14.90
N ASP A 63 12.43 -33.48 -14.77
CA ASP A 63 13.80 -33.66 -14.28
C ASP A 63 14.86 -33.32 -15.35
N MET A 64 14.52 -33.41 -16.64
CA MET A 64 15.32 -32.88 -17.73
C MET A 64 15.33 -31.34 -17.73
N ILE A 65 14.15 -30.70 -17.71
CA ILE A 65 14.02 -29.24 -17.70
C ILE A 65 14.68 -28.65 -16.45
N PHE A 66 14.44 -29.22 -15.27
CA PHE A 66 15.07 -28.79 -14.03
C PHE A 66 16.60 -28.81 -14.13
N ARG A 67 17.19 -29.92 -14.62
CA ARG A 67 18.64 -30.10 -14.67
C ARG A 67 19.35 -29.06 -15.54
N GLU A 68 18.76 -28.67 -16.66
CA GLU A 68 19.34 -27.67 -17.56
C GLU A 68 19.04 -26.23 -17.13
N THR A 69 17.91 -25.97 -16.46
CA THR A 69 17.51 -24.60 -16.06
C THR A 69 17.98 -24.19 -14.67
N PHE A 70 18.27 -25.13 -13.78
CA PHE A 70 18.61 -24.87 -12.38
C PHE A 70 19.81 -23.90 -12.22
N GLY A 71 20.87 -24.08 -13.01
CA GLY A 71 22.06 -23.21 -12.99
C GLY A 71 21.82 -21.77 -13.47
N HIS A 72 20.61 -21.47 -13.98
CA HIS A 72 20.21 -20.18 -14.50
C HIS A 72 18.92 -19.66 -13.84
N PHE A 73 18.51 -20.22 -12.69
CA PHE A 73 17.16 -19.98 -12.16
C PHE A 73 16.91 -18.51 -11.75
N ALA A 74 17.90 -17.82 -11.17
CA ALA A 74 17.80 -16.40 -10.82
C ALA A 74 17.62 -15.49 -12.06
N ASP A 75 18.48 -15.66 -13.07
CA ASP A 75 18.35 -15.05 -14.40
C ASP A 75 16.94 -15.24 -14.96
N LEU A 76 16.48 -16.50 -15.01
CA LEU A 76 15.19 -16.87 -15.59
C LEU A 76 14.02 -16.30 -14.80
N MET A 77 14.08 -16.19 -13.47
CA MET A 77 13.03 -15.54 -12.68
C MET A 77 12.82 -14.06 -13.07
N THR A 78 13.87 -13.36 -13.54
CA THR A 78 13.79 -11.95 -13.96
C THR A 78 13.53 -11.73 -15.45
N ASP A 79 13.59 -12.80 -16.25
CA ASP A 79 13.38 -12.76 -17.70
C ASP A 79 11.90 -12.60 -18.10
N PRO A 80 11.55 -11.78 -19.12
CA PRO A 80 10.18 -11.57 -19.56
C PRO A 80 9.39 -12.84 -19.93
N PHE A 81 10.07 -13.88 -20.40
CA PHE A 81 9.48 -15.19 -20.71
C PHE A 81 9.88 -16.25 -19.68
N GLY A 82 11.16 -16.30 -19.28
CA GLY A 82 11.70 -17.30 -18.36
C GLY A 82 10.97 -17.36 -17.01
N ASN A 83 10.46 -16.23 -16.52
CA ASN A 83 9.76 -16.17 -15.23
C ASN A 83 8.52 -17.07 -15.20
N TYR A 84 7.85 -17.28 -16.34
CA TYR A 84 6.70 -18.18 -16.44
C TYR A 84 7.10 -19.66 -16.36
N LEU A 85 8.29 -20.02 -16.86
CA LEU A 85 8.83 -21.37 -16.66
C LEU A 85 9.26 -21.59 -15.22
N CYS A 86 9.94 -20.63 -14.58
CA CYS A 86 10.27 -20.71 -13.15
C CYS A 86 9.00 -20.90 -12.29
N GLN A 87 7.93 -20.15 -12.58
CA GLN A 87 6.63 -20.29 -11.92
C GLN A 87 6.00 -21.68 -12.10
N LYS A 88 6.22 -22.35 -13.24
CA LYS A 88 5.76 -23.71 -13.51
C LYS A 88 6.69 -24.78 -12.93
N LEU A 89 8.01 -24.59 -12.92
CA LEU A 89 8.94 -25.49 -12.24
C LEU A 89 8.62 -25.54 -10.74
N LEU A 90 8.39 -24.40 -10.09
CA LEU A 90 7.97 -24.34 -8.68
C LEU A 90 6.67 -25.12 -8.39
N GLU A 91 5.77 -25.23 -9.37
CA GLU A 91 4.51 -25.99 -9.32
C GLU A 91 4.75 -27.50 -9.42
N TYR A 92 5.50 -27.95 -10.43
CA TYR A 92 5.67 -29.37 -10.75
C TYR A 92 6.90 -30.05 -10.10
N SER A 93 7.85 -29.28 -9.55
CA SER A 93 9.05 -29.80 -8.88
C SER A 93 8.76 -30.74 -7.70
N THR A 94 9.72 -31.60 -7.40
CA THR A 94 9.79 -32.29 -6.10
C THR A 94 10.12 -31.30 -4.98
N ASP A 95 9.98 -31.71 -3.72
CA ASP A 95 10.32 -30.86 -2.58
C ASP A 95 11.82 -30.65 -2.45
N GLU A 96 12.62 -31.64 -2.84
CA GLU A 96 14.08 -31.50 -2.93
C GLU A 96 14.51 -30.52 -4.02
N GLN A 97 13.86 -30.56 -5.19
CA GLN A 97 14.07 -29.55 -6.22
C GLN A 97 13.67 -28.15 -5.74
N ARG A 98 12.58 -28.01 -4.96
CA ARG A 98 12.21 -26.74 -4.32
C ARG A 98 13.21 -26.31 -3.24
N ASN A 99 13.76 -27.22 -2.43
CA ASN A 99 14.82 -26.92 -1.45
C ASN A 99 15.99 -26.22 -2.15
N ILE A 100 16.56 -26.90 -3.15
CA ILE A 100 17.78 -26.47 -3.83
C ILE A 100 17.53 -25.19 -4.65
N ILE A 101 16.34 -24.99 -5.23
CA ILE A 101 15.95 -23.69 -5.84
C ILE A 101 15.93 -22.56 -4.79
N CYS A 102 15.31 -22.77 -3.63
CA CYS A 102 15.21 -21.73 -2.61
C CYS A 102 16.58 -21.34 -2.05
N GLU A 103 17.49 -22.31 -1.93
CA GLU A 103 18.89 -22.06 -1.55
C GLU A 103 19.67 -21.33 -2.64
N SER A 104 19.54 -21.74 -3.92
CA SER A 104 20.35 -21.16 -5.01
C SER A 104 20.01 -19.71 -5.30
N VAL A 105 18.75 -19.29 -5.18
CA VAL A 105 18.34 -17.89 -5.38
C VAL A 105 18.44 -17.02 -4.12
N ALA A 106 18.75 -17.57 -2.95
CA ALA A 106 18.63 -16.87 -1.67
C ALA A 106 19.41 -15.54 -1.62
N GLN A 107 20.62 -15.51 -2.20
CA GLN A 107 21.48 -14.31 -2.23
C GLN A 107 20.95 -13.21 -3.18
N GLU A 108 20.14 -13.59 -4.18
CA GLU A 108 19.61 -12.68 -5.20
C GLU A 108 18.12 -12.35 -4.99
N LEU A 109 17.45 -13.04 -4.05
CA LEU A 109 16.00 -13.01 -3.86
C LEU A 109 15.43 -11.59 -3.70
N VAL A 110 16.19 -10.66 -3.11
CA VAL A 110 15.83 -9.25 -2.98
C VAL A 110 15.82 -8.56 -4.35
N ASN A 111 16.88 -8.71 -5.15
CA ASN A 111 16.97 -8.13 -6.51
C ASN A 111 15.87 -8.70 -7.42
N ILE A 112 15.61 -10.01 -7.31
CA ILE A 112 14.52 -10.67 -8.04
C ILE A 112 13.14 -10.12 -7.57
N SER A 113 12.95 -9.89 -6.28
CA SER A 113 11.70 -9.32 -5.73
C SER A 113 11.42 -7.87 -6.18
N LEU A 114 12.49 -7.09 -6.43
CA LEU A 114 12.41 -5.72 -6.96
C LEU A 114 12.19 -5.67 -8.48
N ASN A 115 12.33 -6.79 -9.20
CA ASN A 115 12.13 -6.89 -10.64
C ASN A 115 10.64 -7.12 -11.01
N MET A 116 10.18 -6.52 -12.12
CA MET A 116 8.77 -6.57 -12.56
C MET A 116 8.26 -7.98 -12.96
N HIS A 117 9.17 -8.86 -13.39
CA HIS A 117 8.90 -10.27 -13.67
C HIS A 117 9.25 -11.13 -12.45
N GLY A 118 10.39 -10.87 -11.82
CA GLY A 118 10.89 -11.60 -10.65
C GLY A 118 9.92 -11.58 -9.46
N THR A 119 9.25 -10.45 -9.20
CA THR A 119 8.19 -10.37 -8.16
C THR A 119 7.09 -11.42 -8.36
N ARG A 120 6.75 -11.78 -9.61
CA ARG A 120 5.74 -12.81 -9.90
C ARG A 120 6.25 -14.21 -9.61
N ALA A 121 7.51 -14.50 -9.96
CA ALA A 121 8.15 -15.77 -9.64
C ALA A 121 8.35 -15.98 -8.12
N VAL A 122 8.79 -14.95 -7.38
CA VAL A 122 8.89 -14.99 -5.92
C VAL A 122 7.51 -15.13 -5.26
N GLN A 123 6.49 -14.42 -5.77
CA GLN A 123 5.13 -14.56 -5.28
C GLN A 123 4.56 -15.98 -5.43
N LYS A 124 4.91 -16.66 -6.53
CA LYS A 124 4.54 -18.06 -6.81
C LYS A 124 5.33 -19.06 -5.97
N MET A 125 6.60 -18.77 -5.68
CA MET A 125 7.42 -19.55 -4.75
C MET A 125 6.76 -19.62 -3.37
N ILE A 126 6.41 -18.45 -2.79
CA ILE A 126 5.78 -18.37 -1.46
C ILE A 126 4.43 -19.11 -1.40
N ASP A 127 3.63 -19.10 -2.48
CA ASP A 127 2.36 -19.86 -2.52
C ASP A 127 2.57 -21.37 -2.27
N PHE A 128 3.60 -21.98 -2.87
CA PHE A 128 3.83 -23.43 -2.77
C PHE A 128 4.42 -23.86 -1.44
N LEU A 129 5.38 -23.10 -0.91
CA LEU A 129 5.95 -23.34 0.43
C LEU A 129 4.86 -23.34 1.50
N SER A 130 3.95 -22.36 1.41
CA SER A 130 2.87 -22.18 2.38
C SER A 130 1.80 -23.28 2.31
N THR A 131 1.55 -23.80 1.10
CA THR A 131 0.58 -24.89 0.89
C THR A 131 1.05 -26.21 1.53
N ARG A 132 2.36 -26.43 1.64
CA ARG A 132 2.96 -27.68 2.13
C ARG A 132 3.04 -27.81 3.66
N ARG A 133 2.97 -26.71 4.44
CA ARG A 133 2.96 -26.71 5.93
C ARG A 133 1.84 -27.58 6.54
N GLN A 134 0.83 -27.97 5.75
CA GLN A 134 -0.27 -28.87 6.13
C GLN A 134 0.04 -30.37 5.99
N THR A 135 1.17 -30.78 5.41
CA THR A 135 1.42 -32.19 5.01
C THR A 135 2.69 -32.86 5.57
N ASP A 136 3.78 -32.11 5.79
CA ASP A 136 4.97 -32.60 6.54
C ASP A 136 5.64 -31.43 7.26
N GLY A 137 5.90 -31.56 8.56
CA GLY A 137 6.48 -30.49 9.37
C GLY A 137 7.99 -30.30 9.21
N ARG A 138 8.76 -31.26 8.67
CA ARG A 138 10.24 -31.17 8.72
C ARG A 138 10.86 -30.29 7.64
N TYR A 139 10.52 -30.49 6.37
CA TYR A 139 11.21 -29.84 5.25
C TYR A 139 10.79 -28.37 5.04
N ASN A 140 9.52 -28.03 5.29
CA ASN A 140 8.98 -26.69 5.06
C ASN A 140 9.68 -25.59 5.87
N ASN A 141 10.10 -25.89 7.10
CA ASN A 141 10.76 -24.91 7.97
C ASN A 141 12.06 -24.39 7.36
N HIS A 142 12.83 -25.24 6.68
CA HIS A 142 14.11 -24.85 6.06
C HIS A 142 13.89 -23.91 4.88
N GLN A 143 12.97 -24.25 3.97
CA GLN A 143 12.63 -23.42 2.80
C GLN A 143 12.11 -22.04 3.22
N ILE A 144 11.20 -21.99 4.20
CA ILE A 144 10.64 -20.75 4.73
C ILE A 144 11.72 -19.94 5.46
N HIS A 145 12.57 -20.59 6.26
CA HIS A 145 13.67 -19.93 6.98
C HIS A 145 14.67 -19.27 6.02
N SER A 146 15.07 -19.94 4.92
CA SER A 146 15.96 -19.38 3.90
C SER A 146 15.38 -18.11 3.25
N ILE A 147 14.07 -18.07 2.98
CA ILE A 147 13.39 -16.85 2.49
C ILE A 147 13.34 -15.77 3.58
N ILE A 148 13.00 -16.11 4.82
CA ILE A 148 12.98 -15.16 5.94
C ILE A 148 14.34 -14.50 6.11
N LEU A 149 15.43 -15.29 6.12
CA LEU A 149 16.80 -14.78 6.21
C LEU A 149 17.11 -13.82 5.06
N ALA A 150 16.88 -14.22 3.81
CA ALA A 150 17.17 -13.41 2.63
C ALA A 150 16.39 -12.09 2.57
N LEU A 151 15.13 -12.06 3.03
CA LEU A 151 14.29 -10.85 3.01
C LEU A 151 14.45 -9.98 4.28
N SER A 152 14.95 -10.53 5.39
CA SER A 152 14.93 -9.91 6.74
C SER A 152 15.46 -8.47 6.78
N MET A 153 16.67 -8.26 6.27
CA MET A 153 17.35 -6.96 6.29
C MET A 153 16.81 -5.96 5.24
N HIS A 154 15.89 -6.39 4.38
CA HIS A 154 15.43 -5.63 3.21
C HIS A 154 13.93 -5.32 3.19
N VAL A 155 13.19 -5.69 4.25
CA VAL A 155 11.73 -5.48 4.36
C VAL A 155 11.31 -4.05 4.01
N VAL A 156 11.94 -3.03 4.59
CA VAL A 156 11.55 -1.61 4.34
C VAL A 156 11.81 -1.20 2.89
N VAL A 157 12.91 -1.67 2.28
CA VAL A 157 13.21 -1.44 0.86
C VAL A 157 12.15 -2.07 -0.03
N LEU A 158 11.79 -3.32 0.25
CA LEU A 158 10.76 -4.07 -0.49
C LEU A 158 9.38 -3.42 -0.34
N ILE A 159 8.99 -2.99 0.86
CA ILE A 159 7.72 -2.28 1.13
C ILE A 159 7.61 -0.97 0.33
N LYS A 160 8.73 -0.28 0.11
CA LYS A 160 8.76 1.01 -0.60
C LYS A 160 8.87 0.86 -2.12
N ASP A 161 9.29 -0.29 -2.62
CA ASP A 161 9.39 -0.55 -4.06
C ASP A 161 8.02 -0.85 -4.73
N LEU A 162 7.94 -0.60 -6.04
CA LEU A 162 6.78 -0.86 -6.88
C LEU A 162 6.47 -2.35 -7.07
N ASN A 163 7.48 -3.22 -7.05
CA ASN A 163 7.37 -4.67 -7.25
C ASN A 163 7.50 -5.44 -5.94
N GLY A 164 8.42 -5.03 -5.07
CA GLY A 164 8.72 -5.66 -3.78
C GLY A 164 7.55 -5.64 -2.78
N ASN A 165 6.70 -4.60 -2.83
CA ASN A 165 5.56 -4.49 -1.90
C ASN A 165 4.56 -5.65 -2.08
N HIS A 166 4.50 -6.25 -3.27
CA HIS A 166 3.67 -7.42 -3.56
C HIS A 166 4.26 -8.72 -2.99
N VAL A 167 5.59 -8.82 -2.86
CA VAL A 167 6.24 -9.94 -2.18
C VAL A 167 5.97 -9.88 -0.68
N ILE A 168 6.08 -8.70 -0.06
CA ILE A 168 5.76 -8.51 1.37
C ILE A 168 4.28 -8.81 1.66
N GLN A 169 3.36 -8.32 0.82
CA GLN A 169 1.93 -8.68 0.91
C GLN A 169 1.69 -10.18 0.71
N LYS A 170 2.45 -10.85 -0.16
CA LYS A 170 2.34 -12.30 -0.34
C LYS A 170 2.76 -13.06 0.92
N CYS A 171 3.83 -12.66 1.59
CA CYS A 171 4.24 -13.24 2.88
C CYS A 171 3.12 -13.11 3.93
N LEU A 172 2.57 -11.91 4.13
CA LEU A 172 1.46 -11.65 5.05
C LEU A 172 0.22 -12.52 4.76
N ASN A 173 -0.09 -12.73 3.48
CA ASN A 173 -1.25 -13.51 3.03
C ASN A 173 -1.06 -15.03 3.10
N LYS A 174 0.15 -15.55 3.40
CA LYS A 174 0.49 -16.97 3.17
C LYS A 174 1.35 -17.65 4.23
N LEU A 175 2.38 -16.98 4.74
CA LEU A 175 3.17 -17.48 5.86
C LEU A 175 2.37 -17.36 7.17
N ALA A 176 2.71 -18.14 8.20
CA ALA A 176 2.04 -18.05 9.49
C ALA A 176 2.39 -16.74 10.23
N PRO A 177 1.66 -16.35 11.29
CA PRO A 177 2.01 -15.19 12.12
C PRO A 177 3.46 -15.25 12.64
N GLU A 178 3.89 -16.41 13.14
CA GLU A 178 5.27 -16.64 13.62
C GLU A 178 6.31 -16.35 12.52
N ASP A 179 6.09 -16.94 11.33
CA ASP A 179 6.98 -16.83 10.17
C ASP A 179 7.05 -15.39 9.63
N ASN A 180 5.98 -14.61 9.79
CA ASN A 180 5.92 -13.20 9.38
C ASN A 180 6.52 -12.22 10.41
N GLN A 181 6.94 -12.65 11.61
CA GLN A 181 7.37 -11.74 12.69
C GLN A 181 8.53 -10.82 12.31
N PHE A 182 9.40 -11.21 11.37
CA PHE A 182 10.46 -10.35 10.85
C PHE A 182 9.91 -9.08 10.15
N ILE A 183 8.77 -9.19 9.46
CA ILE A 183 8.09 -8.05 8.82
C ILE A 183 7.57 -7.10 9.90
N TYR A 184 6.88 -7.63 10.92
CA TYR A 184 6.36 -6.83 12.03
C TYR A 184 7.46 -6.10 12.81
N ASN A 185 8.60 -6.76 13.04
CA ASN A 185 9.76 -6.15 13.69
C ASN A 185 10.36 -5.01 12.84
N ALA A 186 10.59 -5.24 11.55
CA ALA A 186 11.16 -4.23 10.66
C ALA A 186 10.19 -3.04 10.43
N VAL A 187 8.89 -3.30 10.35
CA VAL A 187 7.84 -2.27 10.20
C VAL A 187 7.65 -1.47 11.48
N ALA A 188 7.69 -2.09 12.66
CA ALA A 188 7.65 -1.39 13.95
C ALA A 188 8.87 -0.45 14.09
N ALA A 189 10.08 -0.98 13.90
CA ALA A 189 11.33 -0.22 14.03
C ALA A 189 11.45 0.96 13.05
N ASN A 190 10.71 0.95 11.94
CA ASN A 190 10.72 2.00 10.91
C ASN A 190 9.31 2.58 10.67
N CYS A 191 8.46 2.59 11.70
CA CYS A 191 7.02 2.87 11.56
C CYS A 191 6.71 4.18 10.82
N VAL A 192 7.45 5.27 11.09
CA VAL A 192 7.23 6.57 10.43
C VAL A 192 7.63 6.55 8.95
N GLU A 193 8.75 5.91 8.61
CA GLU A 193 9.21 5.82 7.21
C GLU A 193 8.24 4.97 6.37
N VAL A 194 7.72 3.89 6.94
CA VAL A 194 6.72 3.05 6.28
C VAL A 194 5.37 3.78 6.16
N ALA A 195 4.87 4.37 7.24
CA ALA A 195 3.55 4.99 7.28
C ALA A 195 3.42 6.26 6.43
N THR A 196 4.50 7.01 6.22
CA THR A 196 4.52 8.21 5.36
C THR A 196 4.84 7.91 3.89
N HIS A 197 5.11 6.64 3.52
CA HIS A 197 5.38 6.25 2.14
C HIS A 197 4.12 5.81 1.38
N ARG A 198 3.99 6.23 0.10
CA ARG A 198 2.82 5.98 -0.77
C ARG A 198 2.39 4.51 -0.90
N HIS A 199 3.34 3.58 -0.81
CA HIS A 199 3.07 2.13 -0.79
C HIS A 199 3.11 1.56 0.63
N GLY A 200 3.92 2.16 1.51
CA GLY A 200 4.12 1.68 2.87
C GLY A 200 2.91 1.87 3.77
N CYS A 201 2.16 2.96 3.61
CA CYS A 201 0.89 3.17 4.31
C CYS A 201 -0.13 2.07 4.00
N CYS A 202 -0.17 1.57 2.76
CA CYS A 202 -1.05 0.48 2.34
C CYS A 202 -0.56 -0.89 2.83
N VAL A 203 0.76 -1.15 2.81
CA VAL A 203 1.31 -2.39 3.37
C VAL A 203 1.15 -2.44 4.89
N LEU A 204 1.33 -1.33 5.61
CA LEU A 204 1.12 -1.24 7.05
C LEU A 204 -0.32 -1.58 7.45
N GLN A 205 -1.32 -1.10 6.70
CA GLN A 205 -2.72 -1.52 6.87
C GLN A 205 -2.87 -3.04 6.67
N ARG A 206 -2.26 -3.61 5.62
CA ARG A 206 -2.26 -5.07 5.38
C ARG A 206 -1.54 -5.87 6.46
N CYS A 207 -0.52 -5.33 7.11
CA CYS A 207 0.09 -5.94 8.29
C CYS A 207 -0.95 -6.03 9.43
N ILE A 208 -1.72 -4.97 9.66
CA ILE A 208 -2.73 -4.94 10.74
C ILE A 208 -3.93 -5.86 10.44
N ASP A 209 -4.35 -5.97 9.18
CA ASP A 209 -5.34 -6.96 8.71
C ASP A 209 -4.91 -8.39 9.08
N HIS A 210 -3.66 -8.77 8.78
CA HIS A 210 -3.13 -10.14 8.92
C HIS A 210 -2.44 -10.42 10.27
N ALA A 211 -2.42 -9.44 11.18
CA ALA A 211 -1.75 -9.55 12.45
C ALA A 211 -2.46 -10.52 13.41
N SER A 212 -1.66 -11.36 14.09
CA SER A 212 -2.04 -11.89 15.40
C SER A 212 -2.21 -10.75 16.41
N ASP A 213 -2.94 -10.96 17.51
CA ASP A 213 -3.21 -9.88 18.46
C ASP A 213 -1.93 -9.26 19.07
N HIS A 214 -0.89 -10.06 19.31
CA HIS A 214 0.43 -9.57 19.72
C HIS A 214 1.04 -8.61 18.68
N GLN A 215 1.04 -9.00 17.40
CA GLN A 215 1.55 -8.20 16.29
C GLN A 215 0.72 -6.93 16.05
N ARG A 216 -0.60 -7.01 16.27
CA ARG A 216 -1.51 -5.87 16.19
C ARG A 216 -1.18 -4.85 17.28
N ILE A 217 -1.03 -5.31 18.53
CA ILE A 217 -0.62 -4.46 19.66
C ILE A 217 0.77 -3.83 19.40
N GLN A 218 1.74 -4.62 18.92
CA GLN A 218 3.08 -4.13 18.55
C GLN A 218 3.03 -2.96 17.56
N LEU A 219 2.31 -3.10 16.43
CA LEU A 219 2.21 -2.04 15.43
C LEU A 219 1.37 -0.85 15.90
N VAL A 220 0.26 -1.09 16.61
CA VAL A 220 -0.60 0.00 17.09
C VAL A 220 0.10 0.84 18.15
N ASN A 221 0.95 0.24 19.00
CA ASN A 221 1.75 1.00 19.96
C ASN A 221 2.70 1.98 19.27
N GLU A 222 3.40 1.55 18.21
CA GLU A 222 4.28 2.43 17.42
C GLU A 222 3.51 3.51 16.66
N ILE A 223 2.37 3.17 16.06
CA ILE A 223 1.48 4.14 15.39
C ILE A 223 0.95 5.17 16.40
N THR A 224 0.63 4.73 17.63
CA THR A 224 0.17 5.60 18.73
C THR A 224 1.28 6.54 19.18
N TYR A 225 2.47 6.01 19.47
CA TYR A 225 3.63 6.81 19.88
C TYR A 225 4.00 7.88 18.84
N ASN A 226 3.89 7.55 17.55
CA ASN A 226 4.17 8.47 16.45
C ASN A 226 2.94 9.26 15.94
N ALA A 227 1.77 9.17 16.59
CA ALA A 227 0.50 9.64 16.02
C ALA A 227 0.50 11.13 15.64
N LEU A 228 1.12 11.99 16.44
CA LEU A 228 1.24 13.43 16.14
C LEU A 228 2.09 13.74 14.90
N THR A 229 3.02 12.87 14.53
CA THR A 229 3.77 12.97 13.27
C THR A 229 2.92 12.45 12.11
N LEU A 230 2.33 11.26 12.28
CA LEU A 230 1.58 10.57 11.22
C LEU A 230 0.31 11.32 10.80
N VAL A 231 -0.43 11.91 11.75
CA VAL A 231 -1.69 12.61 11.50
C VAL A 231 -1.55 13.79 10.54
N GLN A 232 -0.35 14.39 10.47
CA GLN A 232 -0.05 15.58 9.66
C GLN A 232 0.45 15.23 8.25
N ASP A 233 0.83 13.98 8.00
CA ASP A 233 1.42 13.52 6.74
C ASP A 233 0.36 13.17 5.67
N PRO A 234 0.59 13.43 4.36
CA PRO A 234 -0.35 13.11 3.28
C PRO A 234 -0.78 11.63 3.19
N TYR A 235 0.03 10.70 3.68
CA TYR A 235 -0.25 9.26 3.70
C TYR A 235 -0.48 8.74 5.13
N GLY A 236 0.31 9.21 6.11
CA GLY A 236 0.22 8.80 7.51
C GLY A 236 -1.14 9.08 8.14
N ASN A 237 -1.84 10.15 7.72
CA ASN A 237 -3.19 10.45 8.20
C ASN A 237 -4.20 9.32 7.90
N TYR A 238 -4.00 8.54 6.84
CA TYR A 238 -4.84 7.37 6.53
C TYR A 238 -4.51 6.17 7.42
N VAL A 239 -3.24 5.99 7.80
CA VAL A 239 -2.84 4.96 8.78
C VAL A 239 -3.51 5.24 10.14
N VAL A 240 -3.49 6.50 10.59
CA VAL A 240 -4.16 6.89 11.85
C VAL A 240 -5.68 6.70 11.75
N GLN A 241 -6.31 7.12 10.65
CA GLN A 241 -7.76 6.89 10.44
C GLN A 241 -8.11 5.40 10.39
N TYR A 242 -7.25 4.56 9.79
CA TYR A 242 -7.47 3.12 9.74
C TYR A 242 -7.46 2.49 11.14
N ILE A 243 -6.60 2.93 12.08
CA ILE A 243 -6.69 2.47 13.49
C ILE A 243 -8.04 2.85 14.13
N LEU A 244 -8.55 4.04 13.83
CA LEU A 244 -9.88 4.49 14.29
C LEU A 244 -11.04 3.73 13.63
N ASP A 245 -10.84 3.16 12.43
CA ASP A 245 -11.80 2.30 11.72
C ASP A 245 -11.80 0.84 12.20
N LEU A 246 -10.78 0.39 12.96
CA LEU A 246 -10.80 -0.93 13.61
C LEU A 246 -11.91 -1.05 14.68
N ASN A 247 -12.39 0.08 15.21
CA ASN A 247 -13.43 0.16 16.25
C ASN A 247 -13.08 -0.66 17.52
N ASP A 248 -11.79 -0.79 17.84
CA ASP A 248 -11.33 -1.19 19.17
C ASP A 248 -11.11 0.06 20.02
N ASN A 249 -11.87 0.21 21.10
CA ASN A 249 -11.82 1.38 21.96
C ASN A 249 -10.46 1.55 22.64
N ARG A 250 -9.74 0.45 22.92
CA ARG A 250 -8.41 0.49 23.58
C ARG A 250 -7.39 1.18 22.69
N PHE A 251 -7.40 0.85 21.39
CA PHE A 251 -6.53 1.45 20.39
C PHE A 251 -6.99 2.85 20.02
N SER A 252 -8.30 3.03 19.81
CA SER A 252 -8.87 4.33 19.45
C SER A 252 -8.62 5.39 20.51
N ASP A 253 -8.92 5.11 21.78
CA ASP A 253 -8.74 6.06 22.87
C ASP A 253 -7.25 6.41 23.11
N ALA A 254 -6.35 5.43 23.03
CA ALA A 254 -4.91 5.65 23.16
C ALA A 254 -4.33 6.56 22.06
N VAL A 255 -4.79 6.40 20.81
CA VAL A 255 -4.44 7.27 19.68
C VAL A 255 -5.04 8.67 19.86
N ILE A 256 -6.33 8.77 20.18
CA ILE A 256 -7.05 10.05 20.28
C ILE A 256 -6.44 10.94 21.37
N ARG A 257 -6.00 10.37 22.50
CA ARG A 257 -5.34 11.11 23.58
C ARG A 257 -4.04 11.81 23.17
N GLN A 258 -3.35 11.33 22.13
CA GLN A 258 -2.13 11.98 21.62
C GLN A 258 -2.40 13.36 21.03
N PHE A 259 -3.63 13.64 20.62
CA PHE A 259 -4.01 14.93 20.00
C PHE A 259 -4.43 15.99 21.02
N ALA A 260 -4.51 15.67 22.31
CA ALA A 260 -4.87 16.61 23.37
C ALA A 260 -3.89 17.81 23.43
N GLY A 261 -4.44 19.02 23.58
CA GLY A 261 -3.69 20.29 23.53
C GLY A 261 -3.39 20.80 22.11
N ASN A 262 -3.48 19.91 21.12
CA ASN A 262 -3.17 20.15 19.71
C ASN A 262 -4.42 20.13 18.80
N VAL A 263 -5.61 19.79 19.31
CA VAL A 263 -6.83 19.56 18.52
C VAL A 263 -7.14 20.75 17.63
N CYS A 264 -7.04 21.98 18.13
CA CYS A 264 -7.28 23.18 17.33
C CYS A 264 -6.22 23.44 16.26
N ALA A 265 -4.96 23.04 16.50
CA ALA A 265 -3.88 23.23 15.53
C ALA A 265 -3.98 22.20 14.39
N LEU A 266 -4.33 20.96 14.73
CA LEU A 266 -4.60 19.89 13.76
C LEU A 266 -5.88 20.17 12.96
N SER A 267 -6.91 20.77 13.59
CA SER A 267 -8.18 21.10 12.92
C SER A 267 -8.05 22.05 11.73
N VAL A 268 -7.00 22.89 11.66
CA VAL A 268 -6.77 23.82 10.55
C VAL A 268 -5.79 23.30 9.49
N GLN A 269 -5.44 22.01 9.54
CA GLN A 269 -4.53 21.37 8.59
C GLN A 269 -5.28 20.49 7.59
N LYS A 270 -4.83 20.48 6.33
CA LYS A 270 -5.48 19.76 5.21
C LYS A 270 -5.71 18.27 5.46
N PHE A 271 -4.77 17.60 6.13
CA PHE A 271 -4.82 16.15 6.38
C PHE A 271 -5.39 15.85 7.78
N SER A 272 -4.81 16.47 8.81
CA SER A 272 -5.14 16.22 10.21
C SER A 272 -6.59 16.55 10.58
N SER A 273 -7.21 17.55 9.94
CA SER A 273 -8.62 17.91 10.17
C SER A 273 -9.59 16.74 9.98
N ASN A 274 -9.43 15.96 8.91
CA ASN A 274 -10.23 14.75 8.65
C ASN A 274 -10.10 13.74 9.80
N VAL A 275 -8.91 13.64 10.39
CA VAL A 275 -8.63 12.75 11.52
C VAL A 275 -9.23 13.30 12.81
N ILE A 276 -9.19 14.61 13.07
CA ILE A 276 -9.88 15.23 14.21
C ILE A 276 -11.40 15.03 14.10
N GLU A 277 -11.99 15.19 12.91
CA GLU A 277 -13.39 14.84 12.67
C GLU A 277 -13.67 13.35 12.94
N LYS A 278 -12.77 12.44 12.53
CA LYS A 278 -12.87 11.02 12.83
C LYS A 278 -12.85 10.76 14.34
N CYS A 279 -11.89 11.37 15.06
CA CYS A 279 -11.74 11.25 16.50
C CYS A 279 -13.02 11.67 17.24
N ILE A 280 -13.61 12.83 16.90
CA ILE A 280 -14.84 13.32 17.53
C ILE A 280 -16.02 12.35 17.32
N ARG A 281 -16.09 11.70 16.16
CA ARG A 281 -17.16 10.73 15.82
C ARG A 281 -17.05 9.42 16.60
N VAL A 282 -15.84 8.89 16.76
CA VAL A 282 -15.61 7.55 17.36
C VAL A 282 -15.24 7.57 18.85
N ALA A 283 -14.74 8.69 19.39
CA ALA A 283 -14.30 8.79 20.77
C ALA A 283 -15.42 8.46 21.77
N GLU A 284 -15.05 7.74 22.85
CA GLU A 284 -15.90 7.58 24.03
C GLU A 284 -16.20 8.94 24.70
N HIS A 285 -17.31 9.01 25.46
CA HIS A 285 -17.83 10.24 26.08
C HIS A 285 -16.77 11.14 26.70
N ASN A 286 -15.95 10.63 27.64
CA ASN A 286 -14.95 11.42 28.36
C ASN A 286 -13.86 12.00 27.44
N THR A 287 -13.44 11.25 26.42
CA THR A 287 -12.38 11.65 25.50
C THR A 287 -12.94 12.57 24.42
N ARG A 288 -14.14 12.31 23.91
CA ARG A 288 -14.88 13.20 23.01
C ARG A 288 -15.09 14.57 23.64
N LYS A 289 -15.50 14.57 24.92
CA LYS A 289 -15.66 15.77 25.73
C LYS A 289 -14.38 16.59 25.78
N MET A 290 -13.24 15.96 26.10
CA MET A 290 -11.91 16.59 26.09
C MET A 290 -11.58 17.27 24.75
N LEU A 291 -11.83 16.61 23.61
CA LEU A 291 -11.58 17.20 22.28
C LEU A 291 -12.43 18.46 22.04
N ILE A 292 -13.71 18.40 22.40
CA ILE A 292 -14.67 19.50 22.18
C ILE A 292 -14.42 20.66 23.16
N ASP A 293 -13.97 20.39 24.39
CA ASP A 293 -13.56 21.41 25.35
C ASP A 293 -12.32 22.19 24.88
N GLU A 294 -11.41 21.59 24.09
CA GLU A 294 -10.33 22.37 23.45
C GLU A 294 -10.85 23.27 22.32
N LEU A 295 -11.76 22.76 21.47
CA LEU A 295 -12.39 23.54 20.39
C LEU A 295 -13.22 24.72 20.93
N LEU A 296 -13.72 24.64 22.16
CA LEU A 296 -14.43 25.70 22.88
C LEU A 296 -13.55 26.88 23.32
N ASN A 297 -12.22 26.82 23.11
CA ASN A 297 -11.32 27.94 23.38
C ASN A 297 -11.71 29.18 22.56
N ARG A 298 -12.30 30.20 23.20
CA ARG A 298 -12.89 31.39 22.54
C ARG A 298 -11.91 32.07 21.56
N THR A 299 -10.62 32.15 21.90
CA THR A 299 -9.55 32.77 21.08
C THR A 299 -9.16 31.94 19.85
N ARG A 300 -9.46 30.64 19.84
CA ARG A 300 -9.23 29.72 18.71
C ARG A 300 -10.50 29.49 17.88
N LEU A 301 -11.68 29.47 18.51
CA LEU A 301 -12.98 29.15 17.87
C LEU A 301 -13.33 30.07 16.69
N GLU A 302 -13.11 31.39 16.80
CA GLU A 302 -13.34 32.32 15.66
C GLU A 302 -12.44 32.00 14.45
N LYS A 303 -11.20 31.55 14.69
CA LYS A 303 -10.26 31.15 13.63
C LYS A 303 -10.70 29.85 12.98
N LEU A 304 -11.07 28.85 13.79
CA LEU A 304 -11.61 27.57 13.32
C LEU A 304 -12.86 27.78 12.45
N LEU A 305 -13.77 28.67 12.86
CA LEU A 305 -15.01 28.99 12.13
C LEU A 305 -14.81 29.69 10.78
N ARG A 306 -13.64 30.29 10.53
CA ARG A 306 -13.28 30.94 9.26
C ARG A 306 -12.32 30.13 8.40
N ASP A 307 -11.59 29.19 9.01
CA ASP A 307 -10.61 28.37 8.31
C ASP A 307 -11.26 27.38 7.33
N SER A 308 -10.56 27.09 6.23
CA SER A 308 -10.99 26.18 5.16
C SER A 308 -11.25 24.75 5.63
N TYR A 309 -10.57 24.30 6.69
CA TYR A 309 -10.66 22.95 7.25
C TYR A 309 -11.31 22.96 8.65
N GLY A 310 -10.94 23.91 9.51
CA GLY A 310 -11.40 24.00 10.90
C GLY A 310 -12.93 24.11 11.04
N ASN A 311 -13.60 24.69 10.04
CA ASN A 311 -15.06 24.81 10.04
C ASN A 311 -15.75 23.43 10.03
N TYR A 312 -15.13 22.40 9.45
CA TYR A 312 -15.65 21.03 9.43
C TYR A 312 -15.50 20.36 10.80
N CYS A 313 -14.35 20.54 11.47
CA CYS A 313 -14.15 20.08 12.84
C CYS A 313 -15.19 20.67 13.81
N VAL A 314 -15.52 21.96 13.69
CA VAL A 314 -16.57 22.60 14.52
C VAL A 314 -17.98 22.12 14.14
N GLN A 315 -18.26 21.84 12.85
CA GLN A 315 -19.53 21.25 12.43
C GLN A 315 -19.73 19.82 12.95
N THR A 316 -18.67 19.01 12.95
CA THR A 316 -18.70 17.66 13.53
C THR A 316 -18.76 17.72 15.06
N ALA A 317 -18.11 18.69 15.72
CA ALA A 317 -18.30 18.92 17.15
C ALA A 317 -19.77 19.25 17.49
N LEU A 318 -20.45 20.11 16.72
CA LEU A 318 -21.88 20.39 16.91
C LEU A 318 -22.80 19.18 16.75
N ASP A 319 -22.43 18.17 15.96
CA ASP A 319 -23.25 16.97 15.74
C ASP A 319 -23.05 15.89 16.83
N TYR A 320 -21.91 15.89 17.53
CA TYR A 320 -21.51 14.83 18.46
C TYR A 320 -21.28 15.30 19.91
N ALA A 321 -21.41 16.60 20.20
CA ALA A 321 -21.30 17.19 21.53
C ALA A 321 -22.47 16.82 22.45
N GLU A 322 -22.17 16.61 23.74
CA GLU A 322 -23.20 16.50 24.78
C GLU A 322 -23.95 17.84 24.95
N PRO A 323 -25.23 17.86 25.38
CA PRO A 323 -26.06 19.07 25.37
C PRO A 323 -25.44 20.30 26.06
N ALA A 324 -24.70 20.09 27.16
CA ALA A 324 -24.00 21.16 27.86
C ALA A 324 -22.84 21.77 27.04
N GLN A 325 -21.95 20.93 26.48
CA GLN A 325 -20.88 21.39 25.59
C GLN A 325 -21.45 22.03 24.33
N ARG A 326 -22.54 21.46 23.80
CA ARG A 326 -23.19 21.98 22.61
C ARG A 326 -23.78 23.37 22.86
N ALA A 327 -24.40 23.62 24.01
CA ALA A 327 -24.86 24.96 24.40
C ALA A 327 -23.71 25.98 24.41
N LEU A 328 -22.54 25.61 24.93
CA LEU A 328 -21.33 26.45 24.91
C LEU A 328 -20.80 26.68 23.49
N LEU A 329 -20.86 25.67 22.60
CA LEU A 329 -20.51 25.84 21.17
C LEU A 329 -21.46 26.86 20.52
N VAL A 330 -22.77 26.74 20.76
CA VAL A 330 -23.76 27.71 20.22
C VAL A 330 -23.52 29.12 20.77
N GLU A 331 -23.18 29.28 22.06
CA GLU A 331 -22.81 30.58 22.63
C GLU A 331 -21.58 31.17 21.94
N GLY A 332 -20.51 30.40 21.78
CA GLY A 332 -19.27 30.86 21.13
C GLY A 332 -19.41 31.14 19.63
N ILE A 333 -20.30 30.44 18.93
CA ILE A 333 -20.53 30.62 17.49
C ILE A 333 -21.42 31.85 17.20
N ARG A 334 -22.40 32.15 18.05
CA ARG A 334 -23.40 33.22 17.82
C ARG A 334 -22.78 34.60 17.48
N PRO A 335 -21.73 35.11 18.15
CA PRO A 335 -21.10 36.38 17.81
C PRO A 335 -20.37 36.37 16.46
N VAL A 336 -19.81 35.22 16.06
CA VAL A 336 -19.03 35.08 14.82
C VAL A 336 -19.94 34.85 13.60
N LEU A 337 -21.10 34.22 13.80
CA LEU A 337 -22.01 33.81 12.73
C LEU A 337 -22.41 34.94 11.75
N PRO A 338 -22.75 36.18 12.18
CA PRO A 338 -23.08 37.29 11.27
C PRO A 338 -21.96 37.65 10.28
N LEU A 339 -20.70 37.35 10.64
CA LEU A 339 -19.50 37.65 9.86
C LEU A 339 -19.19 36.55 8.84
N ILE A 340 -19.66 35.31 9.07
CA ILE A 340 -19.44 34.16 8.18
C ILE A 340 -20.69 33.69 7.42
N ARG A 341 -21.91 34.14 7.78
CA ARG A 341 -23.21 33.68 7.22
C ARG A 341 -23.33 33.71 5.69
N ASN A 342 -22.50 34.50 5.00
CA ASN A 342 -22.51 34.56 3.53
C ASN A 342 -21.68 33.43 2.87
N THR A 343 -20.75 32.80 3.59
CA THR A 343 -19.91 31.71 3.08
C THR A 343 -20.67 30.38 3.02
N PRO A 344 -20.23 29.38 2.22
CA PRO A 344 -20.86 28.07 2.17
C PRO A 344 -20.88 27.35 3.54
N TYR A 345 -19.80 27.47 4.33
CA TYR A 345 -19.71 26.86 5.65
C TYR A 345 -20.55 27.62 6.70
N GLY A 346 -20.57 28.96 6.65
CA GLY A 346 -21.42 29.77 7.55
C GLY A 346 -22.91 29.44 7.38
N LYS A 347 -23.37 29.22 6.15
CA LYS A 347 -24.74 28.76 5.86
C LYS A 347 -25.02 27.35 6.41
N ARG A 348 -24.08 26.40 6.28
CA ARG A 348 -24.21 25.05 6.86
C ARG A 348 -24.31 25.10 8.39
N ILE A 349 -23.47 25.90 9.04
CA ILE A 349 -23.48 26.11 10.50
C ILE A 349 -24.80 26.76 10.93
N GLN A 350 -25.24 27.83 10.27
CA GLN A 350 -26.53 28.48 10.54
C GLN A 350 -27.69 27.48 10.45
N ASN A 351 -27.73 26.65 9.41
CA ASN A 351 -28.78 25.65 9.23
C ASN A 351 -28.77 24.57 10.33
N LYS A 352 -27.60 24.14 10.82
CA LYS A 352 -27.50 23.23 11.98
C LYS A 352 -28.06 23.87 13.25
N LEU A 353 -27.73 25.14 13.50
CA LEU A 353 -28.22 25.88 14.67
C LEU A 353 -29.73 26.20 14.64
N GLN A 354 -30.36 26.16 13.48
CA GLN A 354 -31.79 26.44 13.30
C GLN A 354 -32.69 25.20 13.45
N ARG A 355 -32.26 24.01 13.00
CA ARG A 355 -33.07 22.78 13.08
C ARG A 355 -33.51 22.47 14.52
N GLU A 356 -32.57 22.50 15.45
CA GLU A 356 -32.82 22.18 16.85
C GLU A 356 -33.66 23.23 17.60
N GLN A 357 -33.71 24.48 17.11
CA GLN A 357 -34.64 25.47 17.66
C GLN A 357 -36.10 25.11 17.34
N ASN A 358 -36.35 24.40 16.23
CA ASN A 358 -37.67 23.87 15.90
C ASN A 358 -37.93 22.54 16.62
N GLU A 359 -36.95 21.64 16.68
CA GLU A 359 -37.09 20.35 17.38
C GLU A 359 -37.34 20.54 18.89
N GLY A 360 -36.72 21.55 19.51
CA GLY A 360 -37.00 21.95 20.90
C GLY A 360 -38.34 22.66 21.14
N TYR A 361 -39.12 22.97 20.09
CA TYR A 361 -40.40 23.69 20.19
C TYR A 361 -41.60 22.94 19.60
N GLY A 362 -41.39 21.84 18.88
CA GLY A 362 -42.46 21.05 18.26
C GLY A 362 -43.30 20.17 19.21
N GLY A 363 -43.02 20.22 20.52
CA GLY A 363 -43.47 19.23 21.51
C GLY A 363 -44.90 19.33 22.04
N TYR A 364 -45.82 20.09 21.44
CA TYR A 364 -47.25 20.10 21.82
C TYR A 364 -48.19 20.50 20.66
N HIS A 365 -48.62 19.51 19.87
CA HIS A 365 -49.91 19.58 19.16
C HIS A 365 -50.55 18.20 19.03
N SER A 366 -51.64 17.99 19.75
CA SER A 366 -52.40 16.74 19.80
C SER A 366 -53.67 16.82 18.96
N GLN A 367 -53.76 15.99 17.91
CA GLN A 367 -55.03 15.63 17.26
C GLN A 367 -54.95 14.20 16.69
N PRO A 368 -56.10 13.55 16.43
CA PRO A 368 -56.28 12.18 16.90
C PRO A 368 -56.01 11.08 15.86
N SER A 369 -55.82 9.87 16.39
CA SER A 369 -55.63 8.63 15.64
C SER A 369 -56.80 8.28 14.72
N ILE A 370 -56.51 7.99 13.46
CA ILE A 370 -57.33 7.14 12.60
C ILE A 370 -56.52 5.87 12.29
N ALA A 371 -57.06 4.70 12.62
CA ALA A 371 -56.45 3.42 12.32
C ALA A 371 -56.93 2.89 10.95
N VAL A 372 -56.00 2.47 10.10
CA VAL A 372 -56.27 1.73 8.86
C VAL A 372 -55.30 0.55 8.76
N LEU A 373 -55.74 -0.55 8.15
CA LEU A 373 -55.13 -1.88 8.24
C LEU A 373 -53.80 -2.04 7.48
N ASN A 374 -53.05 -3.05 7.94
CA ASN A 374 -52.08 -3.90 7.22
C ASN A 374 -51.84 -3.66 5.72
N ASN A 375 -50.55 -3.66 5.35
CA ASN A 375 -50.08 -4.73 4.46
C ASN A 375 -48.67 -5.22 4.86
N ALA A 376 -48.33 -6.45 4.50
CA ALA A 376 -47.07 -7.10 4.87
C ALA A 376 -45.91 -6.77 3.90
N GLY A 377 -44.67 -6.82 4.38
CA GLY A 377 -43.49 -6.47 3.58
C GLY A 377 -42.15 -6.67 4.29
N GLY A 378 -41.97 -7.79 4.99
CA GLY A 378 -40.74 -8.04 5.75
C GLY A 378 -39.49 -8.20 4.87
N ARG A 379 -38.45 -7.39 5.14
CA ARG A 379 -37.08 -7.61 4.66
C ARG A 379 -36.08 -7.31 5.77
N HIS A 380 -35.23 -8.29 6.09
CA HIS A 380 -34.04 -8.06 6.93
C HIS A 380 -33.08 -7.09 6.25
N MET A 381 -32.40 -6.28 7.04
CA MET A 381 -31.21 -5.52 6.64
C MET A 381 -30.01 -6.01 7.45
N SER A 382 -29.09 -6.71 6.78
CA SER A 382 -27.75 -6.99 7.33
C SER A 382 -26.85 -5.76 7.18
N PRO A 383 -25.90 -5.52 8.10
CA PRO A 383 -25.01 -4.36 8.02
C PRO A 383 -24.03 -4.50 6.85
N ASN A 384 -24.05 -3.54 5.94
CA ASN A 384 -23.20 -3.54 4.74
C ASN A 384 -21.87 -2.85 5.07
N ILE A 385 -20.79 -3.65 5.22
CA ILE A 385 -19.43 -3.14 5.45
C ILE A 385 -18.98 -2.38 4.19
N ARG A 386 -18.65 -1.09 4.34
CA ARG A 386 -18.07 -0.31 3.24
C ARG A 386 -16.58 -0.61 3.11
N THR A 387 -16.20 -1.29 2.03
CA THR A 387 -14.80 -1.50 1.66
C THR A 387 -14.14 -0.21 1.17
N ASN A 388 -12.80 -0.14 1.32
CA ASN A 388 -12.04 1.10 1.20
C ASN A 388 -11.92 1.64 -0.24
N GLN A 389 -12.27 2.93 -0.43
CA GLN A 389 -12.14 3.67 -1.69
C GLN A 389 -10.69 3.82 -2.21
N LEU A 390 -9.68 3.45 -1.40
CA LEU A 390 -8.28 3.43 -1.79
C LEU A 390 -7.85 2.14 -2.53
N ASN A 391 -8.61 1.03 -2.45
CA ASN A 391 -8.27 -0.22 -3.15
C ASN A 391 -8.48 -0.09 -4.68
N ASP A 392 -9.64 0.42 -5.11
CA ASP A 392 -10.09 0.35 -6.51
C ASP A 392 -9.22 1.19 -7.47
N LEU A 393 -8.61 2.27 -6.96
CA LEU A 393 -7.77 3.17 -7.74
C LEU A 393 -6.43 2.55 -8.17
N TYR A 394 -5.94 1.53 -7.46
CA TYR A 394 -4.63 0.91 -7.69
C TYR A 394 -4.70 -0.53 -8.19
N LEU A 395 -5.75 -1.29 -7.88
CA LEU A 395 -5.89 -2.65 -8.41
C LEU A 395 -6.14 -2.66 -9.94
N SER A 396 -6.82 -1.63 -10.45
CA SER A 396 -7.21 -1.48 -11.86
C SER A 396 -6.03 -1.24 -12.81
N GLN A 397 -5.00 -0.50 -12.40
CA GLN A 397 -3.82 -0.22 -13.25
C GLN A 397 -2.92 -1.45 -13.45
N ALA A 398 -2.99 -2.47 -12.58
CA ALA A 398 -2.15 -3.66 -12.64
C ALA A 398 -2.76 -4.85 -13.42
N GLN A 399 -4.03 -4.77 -13.84
CA GLN A 399 -4.71 -5.83 -14.62
C GLN A 399 -4.81 -5.52 -16.12
N ALA A 400 -4.52 -4.29 -16.56
CA ALA A 400 -4.62 -3.86 -17.96
C ALA A 400 -3.48 -4.36 -18.88
N ALA A 401 -2.68 -5.34 -18.45
CA ALA A 401 -1.43 -5.74 -19.09
C ALA A 401 -1.32 -7.25 -19.38
N GLN A 402 -2.37 -7.86 -19.93
CA GLN A 402 -2.31 -9.20 -20.54
C GLN A 402 -3.24 -9.30 -21.76
N TYR A 403 -2.81 -10.12 -22.74
CA TYR A 403 -3.46 -10.44 -24.03
C TYR A 403 -3.57 -9.35 -25.12
N PRO A 404 -2.73 -9.45 -26.17
CA PRO A 404 -3.09 -9.01 -27.51
C PRO A 404 -3.84 -10.13 -28.29
N GLY A 405 -4.96 -9.78 -28.93
CA GLY A 405 -5.42 -10.43 -30.17
C GLY A 405 -6.27 -11.71 -30.08
N ALA A 406 -7.59 -11.56 -29.93
CA ALA A 406 -8.59 -12.47 -30.50
C ALA A 406 -9.85 -11.67 -30.87
N GLN A 407 -10.42 -11.87 -32.07
CA GLN A 407 -11.52 -11.05 -32.59
C GLN A 407 -12.73 -11.89 -33.03
N PHE A 408 -13.82 -11.79 -32.27
CA PHE A 408 -15.23 -12.08 -32.59
C PHE A 408 -16.04 -11.32 -31.52
N GLY A 409 -17.29 -10.89 -31.70
CA GLY A 409 -18.23 -10.96 -32.82
C GLY A 409 -19.57 -10.44 -32.25
N GLY A 410 -20.05 -9.28 -32.70
CA GLY A 410 -20.94 -8.45 -31.88
C GLY A 410 -22.44 -8.80 -31.92
N ILE A 411 -23.14 -8.47 -30.82
CA ILE A 411 -24.59 -8.29 -30.68
C ILE A 411 -24.81 -7.13 -29.67
N SER A 412 -25.79 -6.27 -29.91
CA SER A 412 -26.28 -5.24 -28.97
C SER A 412 -27.63 -5.67 -28.36
N PRO A 413 -28.05 -5.15 -27.19
CA PRO A 413 -29.05 -4.07 -27.27
C PRO A 413 -29.09 -3.03 -26.11
N ALA A 414 -29.78 -1.92 -26.40
CA ALA A 414 -30.65 -1.13 -25.51
C ALA A 414 -30.13 -0.55 -24.16
N THR A 415 -29.68 0.69 -24.23
CA THR A 415 -30.19 1.86 -23.46
C THR A 415 -30.80 1.65 -22.05
N ALA A 416 -30.18 2.28 -21.04
CA ALA A 416 -30.87 2.87 -19.89
C ALA A 416 -30.26 4.25 -19.59
N ALA A 417 -31.07 5.26 -19.27
CA ALA A 417 -30.61 6.63 -19.03
C ALA A 417 -30.70 7.00 -17.55
N ALA A 418 -29.67 7.69 -17.03
CA ALA A 418 -29.66 8.28 -15.70
C ALA A 418 -29.02 9.68 -15.77
N VAL A 419 -29.65 10.67 -15.13
CA VAL A 419 -29.21 12.07 -15.13
C VAL A 419 -28.17 12.28 -14.02
N GLY A 420 -27.06 12.95 -14.34
CA GLY A 420 -25.91 13.10 -13.43
C GLY A 420 -25.87 14.39 -12.61
N MET A 421 -24.90 14.44 -11.71
CA MET A 421 -24.36 15.63 -11.04
C MET A 421 -22.82 15.56 -11.08
N PRO A 422 -22.10 16.69 -11.21
CA PRO A 422 -20.68 16.67 -11.57
C PRO A 422 -19.74 16.38 -10.39
N MET A 423 -18.74 15.53 -10.64
CA MET A 423 -17.56 15.38 -9.78
C MET A 423 -16.49 16.40 -10.19
N SER A 424 -15.94 17.14 -9.23
CA SER A 424 -14.76 17.99 -9.46
C SER A 424 -13.50 17.11 -9.57
N ALA A 425 -12.88 17.09 -10.74
CA ALA A 425 -11.62 16.38 -10.96
C ALA A 425 -10.46 17.02 -10.17
N ILE A 426 -9.41 16.24 -9.91
CA ILE A 426 -8.12 16.71 -9.41
C ILE A 426 -7.16 16.69 -10.60
N ASP A 427 -6.78 17.86 -11.11
CA ASP A 427 -5.87 17.98 -12.26
C ASP A 427 -4.41 17.59 -11.89
N PRO A 428 -3.79 16.64 -12.60
CA PRO A 428 -2.43 16.19 -12.30
C PRO A 428 -1.36 16.95 -13.12
N TYR A 429 -1.43 18.29 -13.20
CA TYR A 429 -0.52 19.09 -14.04
C TYR A 429 -0.10 20.45 -13.42
N VAL A 430 0.61 20.42 -12.29
CA VAL A 430 1.36 21.60 -11.78
C VAL A 430 2.71 21.17 -11.19
N LEU A 431 3.80 21.31 -11.97
CA LEU A 431 5.16 21.72 -11.53
C LEU A 431 6.22 21.59 -12.66
N GLN A 432 6.14 22.40 -13.73
CA GLN A 432 7.33 22.63 -14.57
C GLN A 432 7.32 23.97 -15.33
N GLY A 433 8.19 24.90 -14.89
CA GLY A 433 8.66 26.07 -15.67
C GLY A 433 7.68 27.24 -15.82
N GLY A 434 8.17 28.49 -15.70
CA GLY A 434 7.30 29.66 -15.91
C GLY A 434 7.81 31.04 -15.45
N ALA A 435 9.10 31.35 -15.58
CA ALA A 435 9.60 32.73 -15.41
C ALA A 435 10.57 33.07 -16.56
N ALA A 436 10.29 34.15 -17.29
CA ALA A 436 11.02 34.59 -18.46
C ALA A 436 10.96 36.12 -18.61
N HIS A 437 11.68 36.66 -19.60
CA HIS A 437 12.06 38.07 -19.81
C HIS A 437 13.25 38.52 -18.94
N ASN A 438 14.27 39.21 -19.46
CA ASN A 438 14.44 39.71 -20.83
C ASN A 438 15.91 39.88 -21.28
N LEU A 439 16.11 39.77 -22.61
CA LEU A 439 17.11 40.48 -23.44
C LEU A 439 18.64 40.34 -23.20
N SER A 440 19.27 39.58 -24.10
CA SER A 440 20.48 39.93 -24.89
C SER A 440 21.61 40.76 -24.26
N HIS A 441 22.79 40.15 -24.05
CA HIS A 441 23.88 40.20 -25.06
C HIS A 441 25.11 39.33 -24.66
N SER A 442 25.91 38.99 -25.68
CA SER A 442 27.27 38.43 -25.63
C SER A 442 28.02 39.05 -26.84
N PRO A 443 29.38 38.97 -26.97
CA PRO A 443 30.33 38.12 -26.22
C PRO A 443 31.64 38.83 -25.76
N SER A 444 32.58 38.11 -25.15
CA SER A 444 33.91 37.84 -25.76
C SER A 444 34.93 37.14 -24.81
N ASN A 445 35.79 36.31 -25.43
CA ASN A 445 37.19 35.94 -25.12
C ASN A 445 37.64 35.53 -23.70
N GLY A 446 38.41 34.43 -23.59
CA GLY A 446 39.19 34.11 -22.38
C GLY A 446 39.93 32.75 -22.35
N PHE A 447 41.09 32.66 -23.02
CA PHE A 447 42.14 31.64 -22.74
C PHE A 447 42.75 31.84 -21.33
N SER A 448 43.43 30.90 -20.65
CA SER A 448 43.55 29.43 -20.76
C SER A 448 44.44 28.84 -19.63
N THR A 449 44.28 27.54 -19.34
CA THR A 449 45.33 26.55 -18.89
C THR A 449 46.14 26.68 -17.57
N PHE A 450 46.37 25.49 -16.97
CA PHE A 450 47.48 25.03 -16.10
C PHE A 450 47.62 25.56 -14.65
N GLY A 451 47.94 24.64 -13.72
CA GLY A 451 48.43 24.98 -12.37
C GLY A 451 48.12 23.99 -11.23
N THR A 452 48.70 22.78 -11.23
CA THR A 452 48.95 22.02 -9.98
C THR A 452 50.45 22.06 -9.67
N PRO A 453 50.87 22.10 -8.40
CA PRO A 453 51.30 20.84 -7.76
C PRO A 453 51.12 20.76 -6.20
N SER A 454 51.20 19.52 -5.68
CA SER A 454 52.00 18.99 -4.53
C SER A 454 52.33 19.83 -3.27
N SER A 455 52.64 19.25 -2.09
CA SER A 455 52.44 17.92 -1.45
C SER A 455 52.98 17.95 0.00
N TYR A 456 53.08 16.79 0.70
CA TYR A 456 53.52 16.58 2.11
C TYR A 456 52.49 17.05 3.17
N GLY A 457 52.34 16.46 4.36
CA GLY A 457 53.07 15.38 5.07
C GLY A 457 53.40 15.81 6.53
N SER A 458 53.62 14.99 7.56
CA SER A 458 53.48 13.54 7.79
C SER A 458 53.68 13.24 9.30
N ALA A 459 52.93 12.29 9.91
CA ALA A 459 53.09 11.74 11.28
C ALA A 459 52.99 12.76 12.49
N GLY A 460 52.76 12.35 13.74
CA GLY A 460 52.33 11.06 14.32
C GLY A 460 52.69 10.90 15.81
N LEU A 461 51.98 10.00 16.55
CA LEU A 461 52.26 9.57 17.95
C LEU A 461 52.03 10.65 19.04
N THR A 462 51.94 10.42 20.37
CA THR A 462 52.13 9.24 21.28
C THR A 462 50.98 9.12 22.33
N ALA A 463 51.03 8.12 23.25
CA ALA A 463 49.98 7.78 24.24
C ALA A 463 50.44 7.84 25.72
N SER A 464 49.50 7.75 26.69
CA SER A 464 49.69 7.62 28.16
C SER A 464 48.32 7.45 28.90
N PHE A 465 48.16 6.99 30.15
CA PHE A 465 48.55 5.74 30.86
C PHE A 465 47.69 5.56 32.15
N GLY A 466 47.63 4.33 32.73
CA GLY A 466 47.01 3.99 34.04
C GLY A 466 45.67 3.21 33.93
N ALA A 467 45.40 2.01 34.50
CA ALA A 467 45.80 1.28 35.74
C ALA A 467 45.02 1.74 37.01
N ASP A 468 44.53 0.93 37.97
CA ASP A 468 44.49 -0.53 38.30
C ASP A 468 43.35 -0.73 39.38
N SER A 469 43.04 -1.88 40.01
CA SER A 469 42.45 -3.18 39.54
C SER A 469 41.80 -3.93 40.75
N TYR A 470 41.67 -5.28 40.75
CA TYR A 470 41.08 -6.17 41.79
C TYR A 470 39.54 -6.07 42.02
N GLN A 471 38.76 -7.10 42.47
CA GLN A 471 39.02 -8.49 42.93
C GLN A 471 37.82 -9.47 42.64
N ARG A 472 37.99 -10.80 42.84
CA ARG A 472 36.93 -11.86 42.86
C ARG A 472 36.07 -11.79 44.17
N SER A 473 34.92 -12.44 44.40
CA SER A 473 34.42 -13.82 44.13
C SER A 473 32.87 -13.91 44.40
N ALA A 474 32.03 -14.68 43.68
CA ALA A 474 31.61 -16.10 43.87
C ALA A 474 30.60 -16.44 45.03
N PHE A 475 29.61 -17.30 44.73
CA PHE A 475 28.48 -17.80 45.58
C PHE A 475 27.42 -16.77 46.06
N GLY A 476 26.13 -17.11 46.26
CA GLY A 476 25.35 -18.28 45.79
C GLY A 476 24.09 -18.65 46.61
N GLY A 477 22.94 -18.89 45.94
CA GLY A 477 21.94 -19.90 46.35
C GLY A 477 20.61 -19.48 47.01
N TYR A 478 19.63 -20.40 46.89
CA TYR A 478 18.33 -20.56 47.60
C TYR A 478 17.10 -19.67 47.30
N ALA A 479 16.24 -20.22 46.43
CA ALA A 479 14.80 -20.51 46.59
C ALA A 479 13.93 -19.73 47.61
N MET A 480 12.81 -19.20 47.11
CA MET A 480 11.53 -19.93 47.13
C MET A 480 10.89 -19.92 45.73
#